data_AF-A0A0S8D0B6-F1
#
_entry.id   AF-A0A0S8D0B6-F1
#
_cell.length_a   1.000
_cell.length_b   1.000
_cell.length_c   1.000
_cell.angle_alpha   90.00
_cell.angle_beta   90.00
_cell.angle_gamma   90.00
#
_symmetry.space_group_name_H-M   'P 1'
#
loop_
_entity.id
_entity.type
_entity.pdbx_description
1 polymer ?
#
loop_
_entity_poly.entity_id
_entity_poly.type
_entity_poly.pdbx_seq_one_letter_code
_entity_poly.pdbx_strand_id
1 'polypeptide(L)'
;MSVYTQGVVALMGINILMALSVYAIIMTDQVSLGNAGFMAIGAYTSAYLTVKMGMPIFPALIIGALTSSVIGLLIGIPLLRLEGLYFVMGTFGFGEVVRTFFMNFE
;
A
#
# COMPACT_ATOMS: atom_id res chain seq x y z
N MET A 1 -29.06 -5.29 -3.24
CA MET A 1 -27.78 -5.94 -2.93
C MET A 1 -27.56 -5.78 -1.43
N SER A 2 -27.46 -6.85 -0.65
CA SER A 2 -27.29 -6.74 0.81
C SER A 2 -25.98 -6.02 1.14
N VAL A 3 -25.95 -5.20 2.20
CA VAL A 3 -24.73 -4.49 2.64
C VAL A 3 -23.55 -5.45 2.82
N TYR A 4 -23.83 -6.69 3.24
CA TYR A 4 -22.86 -7.78 3.31
C TYR A 4 -22.21 -8.09 1.96
N THR A 5 -23.00 -8.25 0.89
CA THR A 5 -22.45 -8.60 -0.43
C THR A 5 -21.66 -7.44 -1.04
N GLN A 6 -22.01 -6.19 -0.75
CA GLN A 6 -21.20 -5.02 -1.15
C GLN A 6 -19.83 -5.02 -0.47
N GLY A 7 -19.77 -5.28 0.84
CA GLY A 7 -18.51 -5.34 1.58
C GLY A 7 -17.60 -6.47 1.10
N VAL A 8 -18.17 -7.67 0.86
CA VAL A 8 -17.42 -8.82 0.33
C VAL A 8 -16.86 -8.53 -1.06
N VAL A 9 -17.66 -7.95 -1.96
CA VAL A 9 -17.19 -7.59 -3.32
C VAL A 9 -16.08 -6.54 -3.27
N ALA A 10 -16.19 -5.54 -2.39
CA ALA A 10 -15.13 -4.54 -2.22
C ALA A 10 -13.83 -5.17 -1.70
N LEU A 11 -13.90 -6.01 -0.67
CA LEU A 11 -12.74 -6.74 -0.14
C LEU A 11 -12.12 -7.66 -1.19
N MET A 12 -12.92 -8.36 -1.98
CA MET A 12 -12.43 -9.17 -3.10
C MET A 12 -11.66 -8.31 -4.11
N GLY A 13 -12.21 -7.16 -4.51
CA GLY A 13 -11.53 -6.25 -5.44
C GLY A 13 -10.17 -5.77 -4.93
N ILE A 14 -10.11 -5.35 -3.65
CA ILE A 14 -8.85 -4.91 -3.02
C ILE A 14 -7.82 -6.04 -2.96
N ASN A 15 -8.24 -7.25 -2.57
CA ASN A 15 -7.34 -8.39 -2.48
C ASN A 15 -6.84 -8.85 -3.86
N ILE A 16 -7.65 -8.76 -4.91
CA ILE A 16 -7.21 -9.05 -6.29
C ILE A 16 -6.13 -8.06 -6.72
N LEU A 17 -6.31 -6.77 -6.48
CA LEU A 17 -5.30 -5.75 -6.79
C LEU A 17 -4.00 -6.00 -6.00
N MET A 18 -4.11 -6.36 -4.72
CA MET A 18 -2.95 -6.69 -3.89
C MET A 18 -2.22 -7.93 -4.40
N ALA A 19 -2.97 -8.98 -4.80
CA ALA A 19 -2.39 -10.18 -5.38
C ALA A 19 -1.64 -9.90 -6.68
N LEU A 20 -2.19 -9.05 -7.56
CA LEU A 20 -1.52 -8.61 -8.79
C LEU A 20 -0.23 -7.83 -8.50
N SER A 21 -0.25 -6.93 -7.50
CA SER A 21 0.95 -6.18 -7.07
C SER A 21 2.06 -7.11 -6.59
N VAL A 22 1.73 -8.12 -5.79
CA VAL A 22 2.69 -9.11 -5.30
C VAL A 22 3.22 -9.97 -6.45
N TYR A 23 2.33 -10.42 -7.34
CA TYR A 23 2.68 -11.26 -8.48
C TYR A 23 3.71 -10.59 -9.40
N ALA A 24 3.57 -9.29 -9.66
CA ALA A 24 4.52 -8.54 -10.48
C ALA A 24 5.96 -8.60 -9.96
N ILE A 25 6.15 -8.66 -8.63
CA ILE A 25 7.48 -8.76 -8.00
C ILE A 25 8.00 -10.20 -8.04
N ILE A 26 7.11 -11.19 -7.87
CA ILE A 26 7.47 -12.61 -7.97
C ILE A 26 8.01 -12.94 -9.38
N MET A 27 7.50 -12.28 -10.42
CA MET A 27 8.01 -12.44 -11.80
C MET A 27 9.46 -11.99 -11.97
N THR A 28 10.02 -11.19 -11.05
CA THR A 28 11.42 -10.75 -11.08
C THR A 28 12.32 -11.60 -10.18
N ASP A 29 11.88 -12.81 -9.79
CA ASP A 29 12.55 -13.70 -8.84
C ASP A 29 12.80 -13.07 -7.45
N GLN A 30 12.01 -12.05 -7.11
CA GLN A 30 12.07 -11.37 -5.83
C GLN A 30 10.78 -11.59 -5.05
N VAL A 31 10.88 -11.62 -3.72
CA VAL A 31 9.71 -11.66 -2.83
C VAL A 31 9.69 -10.38 -2.01
N SER A 32 8.58 -9.64 -2.04
CA SER A 32 8.42 -8.41 -1.27
C SER A 32 7.32 -8.57 -0.22
N LEU A 33 7.66 -8.27 1.04
CA LEU A 33 6.71 -8.17 2.14
C LEU A 33 6.21 -6.73 2.37
N GLY A 34 6.67 -5.78 1.54
CA GLY A 34 6.39 -4.34 1.71
C GLY A 34 5.05 -3.88 1.13
N ASN A 35 4.34 -4.73 0.39
CA ASN A 35 3.07 -4.40 -0.28
C ASN A 35 2.02 -3.84 0.70
N ALA A 36 1.96 -4.38 1.92
CA ALA A 36 1.06 -3.90 2.96
C ALA A 36 1.39 -2.45 3.41
N GLY A 37 2.68 -2.07 3.40
CA GLY A 37 3.11 -0.71 3.73
C GLY A 37 2.65 0.31 2.69
N PHE A 38 2.80 0.00 1.40
CA PHE A 38 2.31 0.87 0.33
C PHE A 38 0.78 0.99 0.34
N MET A 39 0.08 -0.14 0.56
CA MET A 39 -1.37 -0.14 0.73
C MET A 39 -1.79 0.74 1.92
N ALA A 40 -1.10 0.65 3.06
CA ALA A 40 -1.37 1.48 4.23
C ALA A 40 -1.21 2.97 3.93
N ILE A 41 -0.11 3.39 3.28
CA ILE A 41 0.14 4.79 2.93
C ILE A 41 -1.00 5.37 2.09
N GLY A 42 -1.40 4.69 1.02
CA GLY A 42 -2.47 5.15 0.14
C GLY A 42 -3.83 5.19 0.85
N ALA A 43 -4.14 4.15 1.64
CA ALA A 43 -5.38 4.06 2.39
C ALA A 43 -5.49 5.16 3.46
N TYR A 44 -4.46 5.34 4.30
CA TYR A 44 -4.44 6.36 5.34
C TYR A 44 -4.46 7.78 4.77
N THR A 45 -3.74 8.04 3.68
CA THR A 45 -3.78 9.37 3.02
C THR A 45 -5.20 9.69 2.53
N SER A 46 -5.82 8.74 1.81
CA SER A 46 -7.19 8.92 1.27
C SER A 46 -8.22 9.05 2.39
N ALA A 47 -8.09 8.25 3.45
CA ALA A 47 -8.96 8.29 4.62
C ALA A 47 -8.81 9.63 5.37
N TYR A 48 -7.59 10.13 5.56
CA TYR A 48 -7.34 11.41 6.21
C TYR A 48 -7.99 12.57 5.44
N LEU A 49 -7.81 12.63 4.12
CA LEU A 49 -8.42 13.67 3.28
C LEU A 49 -9.95 13.61 3.29
N THR A 50 -10.53 12.41 3.29
CA THR A 50 -11.98 12.24 3.30
C THR A 50 -12.58 12.58 4.68
N VAL A 51 -11.96 12.11 5.76
CA VAL A 51 -12.50 12.23 7.13
C VAL A 51 -12.19 13.58 7.76
N LYS A 52 -10.95 14.10 7.62
CA LYS A 52 -10.53 15.36 8.26
C LYS A 52 -10.79 16.58 7.38
N MET A 53 -10.60 16.47 6.07
CA MET A 53 -10.78 17.60 5.14
C MET A 53 -12.11 17.59 4.40
N GLY A 54 -12.96 16.57 4.58
CA GLY A 54 -14.27 16.48 3.94
C GLY A 54 -14.20 16.40 2.41
N MET A 55 -13.05 16.03 1.86
CA MET A 55 -12.82 16.00 0.42
C MET A 55 -13.62 14.85 -0.23
N PRO A 56 -14.13 15.01 -1.47
CA PRO A 56 -14.81 13.91 -2.16
C PRO A 56 -13.90 12.70 -2.37
N ILE A 57 -14.48 11.50 -2.39
CA ILE A 57 -13.72 10.25 -2.41
C ILE A 57 -12.83 10.08 -3.64
N PHE A 58 -13.30 10.48 -4.83
CA PHE A 58 -12.54 10.34 -6.07
C PHE A 58 -11.20 11.10 -6.07
N PRO A 59 -11.16 12.42 -5.81
CA PRO A 59 -9.90 13.13 -5.77
C PRO A 59 -9.03 12.74 -4.55
N ALA A 60 -9.63 12.39 -3.41
CA ALA A 60 -8.88 11.87 -2.26
C ALA A 60 -8.16 10.55 -2.59
N LEU A 61 -8.81 9.66 -3.34
CA LEU A 61 -8.23 8.38 -3.80
C LEU A 61 -7.08 8.60 -4.77
N ILE A 62 -7.22 9.53 -5.73
CA ILE A 62 -6.14 9.89 -6.67
C ILE A 62 -4.93 10.42 -5.90
N ILE A 63 -5.15 11.32 -4.94
CA ILE A 63 -4.06 11.86 -4.12
C ILE A 63 -3.40 10.74 -3.31
N GLY A 64 -4.15 9.83 -2.69
CA GLY A 64 -3.59 8.69 -1.98
C GLY A 64 -2.81 7.72 -2.88
N ALA A 65 -3.26 7.51 -4.12
CA ALA A 65 -2.53 6.72 -5.09
C ALA A 65 -1.22 7.41 -5.51
N LEU A 66 -1.24 8.73 -5.72
CA LEU A 66 -0.05 9.52 -6.04
C LEU A 66 0.95 9.53 -4.89
N THR A 67 0.51 9.72 -3.64
CA THR A 67 1.41 9.72 -2.48
C THR A 67 2.06 8.35 -2.30
N SER A 68 1.28 7.27 -2.40
CA SER A 68 1.83 5.91 -2.37
C SER A 68 2.80 5.65 -3.53
N SER A 69 2.53 6.16 -4.73
CA SER A 69 3.40 6.00 -5.90
C SER A 69 4.72 6.74 -5.72
N VAL A 70 4.70 7.98 -5.24
CA VAL A 70 5.91 8.77 -4.98
C VAL A 70 6.78 8.09 -3.92
N ILE A 71 6.19 7.65 -2.81
CA ILE A 71 6.92 6.93 -1.76
C ILE A 71 7.43 5.58 -2.29
N GLY A 72 6.62 4.89 -3.09
CA GLY A 72 7.00 3.67 -3.80
C GLY A 72 8.21 3.85 -4.71
N LEU A 73 8.32 4.95 -5.43
CA LEU A 73 9.50 5.25 -6.25
C LEU A 73 10.72 5.55 -5.38
N LEU A 74 10.57 6.40 -4.35
CA LEU A 74 11.67 6.78 -3.47
C LEU A 74 12.26 5.60 -2.72
N ILE A 75 11.42 4.67 -2.25
CA ILE A 75 11.84 3.49 -1.48
C ILE A 75 12.12 2.29 -2.40
N GLY A 76 11.42 2.16 -3.51
CA GLY A 76 11.59 1.08 -4.47
C GLY A 76 12.95 1.13 -5.16
N ILE A 77 13.43 2.30 -5.59
CA ILE A 77 14.74 2.45 -6.24
C ILE A 77 15.90 1.88 -5.41
N PRO A 78 16.07 2.22 -4.11
CA PRO A 78 17.14 1.64 -3.30
C PRO A 78 16.89 0.17 -2.96
N LEU A 79 15.64 -0.25 -2.73
CA LEU A 79 15.34 -1.65 -2.42
C LEU A 79 15.64 -2.57 -3.61
N LEU A 80 15.33 -2.16 -4.85
CA LEU A 80 15.61 -2.95 -6.05
C LEU A 80 17.10 -3.21 -6.29
N ARG A 81 18.01 -2.51 -5.60
CA ARG A 81 19.45 -2.78 -5.63
C ARG A 81 19.87 -3.94 -4.72
N LEU A 82 18.95 -4.43 -3.88
CA LEU A 82 19.17 -5.57 -3.00
C LEU A 82 18.68 -6.84 -3.70
N GLU A 83 19.34 -7.96 -3.43
CA GLU A 83 19.01 -9.26 -4.04
C GLU A 83 18.63 -10.29 -2.98
N GLY A 84 17.75 -11.22 -3.37
CA GLY A 84 17.32 -12.34 -2.55
C GLY A 84 16.80 -11.94 -1.17
N LEU A 85 17.43 -12.46 -0.12
CA LEU A 85 16.97 -12.29 1.26
C LEU A 85 17.06 -10.84 1.76
N TYR A 86 18.03 -10.06 1.27
CA TYR A 86 18.20 -8.66 1.68
C TYR A 86 17.04 -7.78 1.22
N PHE A 87 16.49 -8.05 0.03
CA PHE A 87 15.30 -7.37 -0.48
C PHE A 87 14.07 -7.68 0.40
N VAL A 88 13.89 -8.94 0.78
CA VAL A 88 12.80 -9.37 1.67
C VAL A 88 12.88 -8.66 3.03
N MET A 89 14.07 -8.65 3.64
CA MET A 89 14.28 -7.97 4.93
C MET A 89 14.06 -6.46 4.83
N GLY A 90 14.54 -5.82 3.77
CA GLY A 90 14.34 -4.38 3.55
C GLY A 90 12.86 -4.01 3.40
N THR A 91 12.10 -4.82 2.64
CA THR A 91 10.66 -4.59 2.45
C THR A 91 9.84 -4.87 3.71
N PHE A 92 10.24 -5.85 4.52
CA PHE A 92 9.65 -6.10 5.84
C PHE A 92 9.90 -4.92 6.80
N GLY A 93 11.15 -4.44 6.89
CA GLY A 93 11.51 -3.29 7.71
C GLY A 93 10.75 -2.02 7.29
N PHE A 94 10.60 -1.79 5.99
CA PHE A 94 9.76 -0.71 5.47
C PHE A 94 8.32 -0.80 5.98
N GLY A 95 7.70 -1.99 5.89
CA GLY A 95 6.34 -2.20 6.39
C GLY A 95 6.19 -1.86 7.87
N GLU A 96 7.19 -2.23 8.69
CA GLU A 96 7.17 -1.95 10.12
C GLU A 96 7.40 -0.46 10.44
N VAL A 97 8.23 0.23 9.67
CA VAL A 97 8.40 1.68 9.77
C VAL A 97 7.09 2.40 9.45
N VAL A 98 6.40 2.00 8.38
CA VAL A 98 5.10 2.57 8.01
C VAL A 98 4.05 2.33 9.09
N ARG A 99 3.96 1.09 9.59
CA ARG A 99 3.06 0.73 10.69
C ARG A 99 3.32 1.60 11.93
N THR A 100 4.58 1.69 12.34
CA THR A 100 4.98 2.49 13.51
C THR A 100 4.66 3.96 13.32
N PHE A 101 4.93 4.51 12.12
CA PHE A 101 4.62 5.89 11.79
C PHE A 101 3.14 6.21 11.97
N PHE A 102 2.24 5.36 11.45
CA PHE A 102 0.79 5.57 11.59
C PHE A 102 0.27 5.31 13.00
N MET A 103 0.80 4.32 13.72
CA MET A 103 0.41 4.10 15.13
C MET A 103 0.87 5.23 16.06
N ASN A 104 1.96 5.91 15.72
CA ASN A 104 2.44 7.10 16.44
C ASN A 104 1.83 8.40 15.89
N PHE A 105 0.92 8.33 14.92
CA PHE A 105 0.32 9.52 14.30
C PHE A 105 -0.87 10.08 15.11
N GLU A 106 -0.89 9.80 16.42
CA GLU A 106 -1.82 10.30 17.44
C GLU A 106 -1.04 10.93 18.60
#